data_AF-A0A920GQH9-F1
#
_entry.id   AF-A0A920GQH9-F1
#
_cell.length_a   1.000
_cell.length_b   1.000
_cell.length_c   1.000
_cell.angle_alpha   90.00
_cell.angle_beta   90.00
_cell.angle_gamma   90.00
#
_symmetry.space_group_name_H-M   'P 1'
#
loop_
_entity.id
_entity.type
_entity.pdbx_description
1 polymer ?
#
loop_
_entity_poly.entity_id
_entity_poly.type
_entity_poly.pdbx_seq_one_letter_code
_entity_poly.pdbx_strand_id
1 'polypeptide(L)'
;MPVTPEQQADVDALRSEQNLTLRAVSSGMENHLYKIYPVLDHGFIRVIDYMGDDAAICQAARVSYGRGTKSVQNDEGLIRYLMRHWHSTPFEMCELKLHVKLPVFVARQWIRHRTANVNEYSARYSILDREFYIPEPEALAAQSVVNNQGRGEVLTGQEAETVLRLLKDDSSQAYDHYEQMISQEGQKGLARELARMNLPANIYTQWYWKVDLHNLLHFLRLRADAHAQYEIRVYADEICKVVSDWVPFAYTAFEDYRLGGATLSSKALDCVKRMIKGESVTKETSGMSAGEWREFSALLD
;
A
#
# COMPACT_ATOMS: atom_id res chain seq x y z
N MET A 1 -2.45 -18.64 -0.79
CA MET A 1 -1.68 -19.83 -0.41
C MET A 1 -1.04 -19.55 0.93
N PRO A 2 -1.15 -20.47 1.89
CA PRO A 2 -0.42 -20.35 3.15
C PRO A 2 1.08 -20.33 2.88
N VAL A 3 1.83 -19.67 3.78
CA VAL A 3 3.30 -19.69 3.80
C VAL A 3 3.77 -21.14 3.74
N THR A 4 4.69 -21.46 2.83
CA THR A 4 5.16 -22.85 2.71
C THR A 4 6.00 -23.26 3.92
N PRO A 5 6.09 -24.56 4.26
CA PRO A 5 6.93 -25.01 5.37
C PRO A 5 8.40 -24.58 5.22
N GLU A 6 8.91 -24.56 3.99
CA GLU A 6 10.27 -24.09 3.68
C GLU A 6 10.42 -22.58 3.95
N GLN A 7 9.48 -21.76 3.46
CA GLN A 7 9.45 -20.33 3.74
C GLN A 7 9.36 -20.05 5.25
N GLN A 8 8.55 -20.82 5.97
CA GLN A 8 8.43 -20.68 7.42
C GLN A 8 9.74 -21.05 8.12
N ALA A 9 10.40 -22.14 7.70
CA ALA A 9 11.70 -22.53 8.24
C ALA A 9 12.78 -21.47 8.01
N ASP A 10 12.80 -20.84 6.83
CA ASP A 10 13.71 -19.72 6.54
C ASP A 10 13.44 -18.51 7.45
N VAL A 11 12.17 -18.18 7.66
CA VAL A 11 11.76 -17.10 8.57
C VAL A 11 12.18 -17.41 10.01
N ASP A 12 11.96 -18.64 10.47
CA ASP A 12 12.32 -19.08 11.82
C ASP A 12 13.83 -19.06 12.01
N ALA A 13 14.60 -19.50 11.00
CA ALA A 13 16.05 -19.43 11.01
C ALA A 13 16.55 -17.97 11.14
N LEU A 14 16.06 -17.07 10.29
CA LEU A 14 16.40 -15.63 10.34
C LEU A 14 16.06 -14.99 11.69
N ARG A 15 14.95 -15.39 12.31
CA ARG A 15 14.48 -14.84 13.59
C ARG A 15 15.14 -15.51 14.81
N SER A 16 15.82 -16.64 14.63
CA SER A 16 16.58 -17.31 15.68
C SER A 16 17.91 -16.62 15.99
N GLU A 17 18.43 -15.84 15.04
CA GLU A 17 19.67 -15.08 15.19
C GLU A 17 19.39 -13.71 15.82
N GLN A 18 19.92 -13.48 17.03
CA GLN A 18 19.80 -12.20 17.72
C GLN A 18 21.17 -11.55 17.89
N ASN A 19 21.23 -10.25 17.61
CA ASN A 19 22.44 -9.44 17.75
C ASN A 19 22.19 -8.27 18.71
N LEU A 20 23.15 -7.98 19.59
CA LEU A 20 23.13 -6.76 20.40
C LEU A 20 23.53 -5.56 19.52
N THR A 21 22.76 -4.48 19.58
CA THR A 21 22.96 -3.29 18.74
C THR A 21 22.82 -2.00 19.53
N LEU A 22 23.52 -0.95 19.08
CA LEU A 22 23.37 0.43 19.57
C LEU A 22 22.33 1.23 18.77
N ARG A 23 21.79 0.64 17.70
CA ARG A 23 20.76 1.27 16.86
C ARG A 23 19.46 1.44 17.66
N ALA A 24 18.62 2.38 17.24
CA ALA A 24 17.24 2.45 17.72
C ALA A 24 16.52 1.14 17.37
N VAL A 25 15.71 0.62 18.30
CA VAL A 25 14.97 -0.63 18.16
C VAL A 25 13.51 -0.35 18.48
N SER A 26 12.62 -0.51 17.50
CA SER A 26 11.18 -0.47 17.71
C SER A 26 10.70 -1.88 18.06
N SER A 27 10.27 -2.07 19.31
CA SER A 27 9.80 -3.37 19.79
C SER A 27 8.62 -3.92 18.97
N GLY A 28 7.73 -3.04 18.50
CA GLY A 28 6.66 -3.43 17.58
C GLY A 28 7.22 -3.91 16.24
N MET A 29 8.14 -3.17 15.63
CA MET A 29 8.73 -3.58 14.35
C MET A 29 9.55 -4.87 14.41
N GLU A 30 10.24 -5.16 15.53
CA GLU A 30 10.94 -6.44 15.75
C GLU A 30 9.97 -7.65 15.68
N ASN A 31 8.70 -7.45 16.06
CA ASN A 31 7.67 -8.48 15.91
C ASN A 31 7.31 -8.75 14.45
N HIS A 32 7.57 -7.83 13.52
CA HIS A 32 7.27 -7.97 12.09
C HIS A 32 8.46 -8.40 11.24
N LEU A 33 9.70 -8.16 11.70
CA LEU A 33 10.91 -8.48 10.93
C LEU A 33 10.89 -9.93 10.41
N TYR A 34 11.08 -10.05 9.10
CA TYR A 34 11.10 -11.29 8.32
C TYR A 34 9.80 -12.09 8.28
N LYS A 35 8.77 -11.75 9.07
CA LYS A 35 7.47 -12.43 8.98
C LYS A 35 6.81 -12.18 7.64
N ILE A 36 6.23 -13.24 7.07
CA ILE A 36 5.47 -13.18 5.83
C ILE A 36 4.01 -12.96 6.19
N TYR A 37 3.44 -11.88 5.66
CA TYR A 37 2.01 -11.58 5.74
C TYR A 37 1.39 -11.87 4.38
N PRO A 38 0.65 -13.00 4.22
CA PRO A 38 0.02 -13.35 2.96
C PRO A 38 -1.02 -12.30 2.54
N VAL A 39 -1.05 -11.97 1.26
CA VAL A 39 -1.99 -11.01 0.67
C VAL A 39 -2.47 -11.56 -0.67
N LEU A 40 -3.77 -11.50 -0.94
CA LEU A 40 -4.42 -12.17 -2.08
C LEU A 40 -4.16 -13.70 -2.08
N ASP A 41 -4.16 -14.33 -3.24
CA ASP A 41 -4.01 -15.78 -3.41
C ASP A 41 -2.54 -16.25 -3.44
N HIS A 42 -1.58 -15.46 -3.91
CA HIS A 42 -0.15 -15.84 -3.91
C HIS A 42 0.81 -14.73 -3.45
N GLY A 43 0.28 -13.56 -3.07
CA GLY A 43 1.06 -12.40 -2.68
C GLY A 43 1.47 -12.40 -1.22
N PHE A 44 2.38 -11.49 -0.88
CA PHE A 44 2.70 -11.17 0.51
C PHE A 44 3.37 -9.80 0.64
N ILE A 45 3.39 -9.28 1.87
CA ILE A 45 4.41 -8.33 2.34
C ILE A 45 5.30 -9.01 3.37
N ARG A 46 6.58 -8.63 3.39
CA ARG A 46 7.53 -9.05 4.41
C ARG A 46 8.44 -7.88 4.76
N VAL A 47 8.54 -7.55 6.04
CA VAL A 47 9.49 -6.53 6.50
C VAL A 47 10.90 -7.09 6.47
N ILE A 48 11.82 -6.37 5.84
CA ILE A 48 13.22 -6.80 5.69
C ILE A 48 14.13 -5.98 6.60
N ASP A 49 13.82 -4.69 6.76
CA ASP A 49 14.63 -3.77 7.53
C ASP A 49 13.83 -2.51 7.83
N TYR A 50 14.24 -1.79 8.85
CA TYR A 50 13.71 -0.48 9.19
C TYR A 50 14.80 0.40 9.83
N MET A 51 14.58 1.71 9.82
CA MET A 51 15.44 2.68 10.48
C MET A 51 14.58 3.69 11.24
N GLY A 52 14.91 3.92 12.51
CA GLY A 52 14.21 4.90 13.34
C GLY A 52 12.89 4.40 13.91
N ASP A 53 12.29 5.24 14.74
CA ASP A 53 11.01 5.07 15.43
C ASP A 53 10.43 6.47 15.76
N ASP A 54 9.37 6.56 16.58
CA ASP A 54 8.80 7.85 17.00
C ASP A 54 9.85 8.78 17.66
N ALA A 55 10.82 8.24 18.39
CA ALA A 55 11.86 9.04 19.04
C ALA A 55 12.82 9.66 18.00
N ALA A 56 13.10 8.97 16.89
CA ALA A 56 13.89 9.51 15.79
C ALA A 56 13.21 10.75 15.15
N ILE A 57 11.88 10.75 15.03
CA ILE A 57 11.10 11.90 14.55
C ILE A 57 11.27 13.10 15.50
N CYS A 58 11.09 12.86 16.80
CA CYS A 58 11.24 13.91 17.82
C CYS A 58 12.67 14.44 17.90
N GLN A 59 13.67 13.56 17.81
CA GLN A 59 15.08 13.93 17.79
C GLN A 59 15.36 14.88 16.62
N ALA A 60 14.95 14.51 15.41
CA ALA A 60 15.16 15.31 14.21
C ALA A 60 14.47 16.68 14.30
N ALA A 61 13.23 16.72 14.77
CA ALA A 61 12.50 17.97 14.96
C ALA A 61 13.19 18.89 15.99
N ARG A 62 13.69 18.34 17.10
CA ARG A 62 14.33 19.09 18.19
C ARG A 62 15.66 19.73 17.80
N VAL A 63 16.37 19.20 16.80
CA VAL A 63 17.60 19.83 16.30
C VAL A 63 17.32 21.26 15.79
N SER A 64 16.14 21.50 15.21
CA SER A 64 15.73 22.83 14.76
C SER A 64 15.51 23.84 15.90
N TYR A 65 15.31 23.37 17.14
CA TYR A 65 14.95 24.22 18.27
C TYR A 65 16.16 24.76 19.08
N GLY A 66 17.39 24.33 18.76
CA GLY A 66 18.62 24.82 19.40
C GLY A 66 18.75 24.47 20.89
N ARG A 67 19.93 24.73 21.50
CA ARG A 67 20.24 24.39 22.91
C ARG A 67 19.39 25.10 24.00
N GLY A 68 18.44 25.98 23.63
CA GLY A 68 17.78 26.91 24.57
C GLY A 68 16.31 26.65 24.87
N THR A 69 15.65 25.75 24.15
CA THR A 69 14.21 25.49 24.26
C THR A 69 13.97 24.25 25.10
N LYS A 70 13.65 24.44 26.38
CA LYS A 70 13.21 23.33 27.25
C LYS A 70 11.88 22.79 26.73
N SER A 71 11.86 21.52 26.32
CA SER A 71 10.68 20.80 25.83
C SER A 71 9.63 20.70 26.94
N VAL A 72 8.56 21.49 26.85
CA VAL A 72 7.38 21.37 27.72
C VAL A 72 6.42 20.26 27.23
N GLN A 73 6.53 19.85 25.95
CA GLN A 73 5.71 18.80 25.35
C GLN A 73 6.38 17.43 25.40
N ASN A 74 5.57 16.39 25.65
CA ASN A 74 5.96 15.00 25.45
C ASN A 74 6.09 14.69 23.95
N ASP A 75 6.74 13.57 23.62
CA ASP A 75 7.06 13.19 22.24
C ASP A 75 5.80 13.05 21.36
N GLU A 76 4.74 12.44 21.90
CA GLU A 76 3.45 12.33 21.25
C GLU A 76 2.85 13.70 20.87
N GLY A 77 2.82 14.64 21.81
CA GLY A 77 2.31 16.00 21.56
C GLY A 77 3.07 16.73 20.47
N LEU A 78 4.40 16.55 20.43
CA LEU A 78 5.24 17.09 19.37
C LEU A 78 4.93 16.46 18.01
N ILE A 79 4.84 15.13 17.92
CA ILE A 79 4.52 14.42 16.67
C ILE A 79 3.15 14.84 16.13
N ARG A 80 2.13 14.93 17.00
CA ARG A 80 0.80 15.43 16.62
C ARG A 80 0.86 16.86 16.09
N TYR A 81 1.64 17.74 16.74
CA TYR A 81 1.85 19.10 16.27
C TYR A 81 2.48 19.12 14.86
N LEU A 82 3.53 18.33 14.63
CA LEU A 82 4.22 18.25 13.33
C LEU A 82 3.28 17.77 12.22
N MET A 83 2.52 16.68 12.48
CA MET A 83 1.57 16.12 11.52
C MET A 83 0.50 17.13 11.11
N ARG A 84 -0.12 17.81 12.09
CA ARG A 84 -1.18 18.81 11.87
C ARG A 84 -0.70 20.01 11.06
N HIS A 85 0.54 20.45 11.27
CA HIS A 85 1.12 21.61 10.59
C HIS A 85 1.92 21.24 9.34
N TRP A 86 1.83 19.99 8.87
CA TRP A 86 2.55 19.52 7.68
C TRP A 86 4.07 19.72 7.76
N HIS A 87 4.65 19.63 8.96
CA HIS A 87 6.10 19.59 9.13
C HIS A 87 6.58 18.16 8.87
N SER A 88 6.76 17.83 7.59
CA SER A 88 7.00 16.46 7.12
C SER A 88 8.44 15.98 7.24
N THR A 89 9.43 16.88 7.18
CA THR A 89 10.86 16.48 7.13
C THR A 89 11.36 15.67 8.33
N PRO A 90 10.85 15.83 9.58
CA PRO A 90 11.22 14.92 10.67
C PRO A 90 10.76 13.48 10.46
N PHE A 91 9.64 13.27 9.75
CA PHE A 91 9.14 11.92 9.43
C PHE A 91 10.02 11.22 8.38
N GLU A 92 10.71 11.96 7.51
CA GLU A 92 11.62 11.39 6.50
C GLU A 92 12.85 10.70 7.13
N MET A 93 13.09 10.89 8.43
CA MET A 93 14.20 10.26 9.16
C MET A 93 13.92 8.81 9.59
N CYS A 94 12.72 8.32 9.30
CA CYS A 94 12.35 6.92 9.48
C CYS A 94 12.25 6.24 8.10
N GLU A 95 12.82 5.04 7.95
CA GLU A 95 12.76 4.28 6.69
C GLU A 95 12.25 2.85 6.89
N LEU A 96 11.55 2.32 5.88
CA LEU A 96 11.05 0.96 5.81
C LEU A 96 11.51 0.29 4.51
N LYS A 97 11.98 -0.95 4.60
CA LYS A 97 12.30 -1.81 3.45
C LYS A 97 11.44 -3.07 3.50
N LEU A 98 10.64 -3.26 2.46
CA LEU A 98 9.75 -4.40 2.27
C LEU A 98 10.26 -5.30 1.15
N HIS A 99 10.05 -6.61 1.30
CA HIS A 99 9.98 -7.56 0.20
C HIS A 99 8.51 -7.83 -0.08
N VAL A 100 8.08 -7.58 -1.31
CA VAL A 100 6.67 -7.68 -1.69
C VAL A 100 6.55 -8.58 -2.90
N LYS A 101 5.61 -9.53 -2.83
CA LYS A 101 5.16 -10.35 -3.96
C LYS A 101 3.76 -9.92 -4.35
N LEU A 102 3.58 -9.51 -5.59
CA LEU A 102 2.36 -8.86 -6.08
C LEU A 102 2.12 -9.09 -7.57
N PRO A 103 0.86 -9.00 -8.05
CA PRO A 103 0.58 -9.09 -9.48
C PRO A 103 1.13 -7.88 -10.24
N VAL A 104 1.54 -8.07 -11.49
CA VAL A 104 2.11 -6.99 -12.32
C VAL A 104 1.17 -5.79 -12.45
N PHE A 105 -0.15 -5.98 -12.55
CA PHE A 105 -1.09 -4.84 -12.60
C PHE A 105 -1.15 -4.04 -11.29
N VAL A 106 -0.90 -4.66 -10.14
CA VAL A 106 -0.79 -3.98 -8.84
C VAL A 106 0.55 -3.24 -8.75
N ALA A 107 1.64 -3.91 -9.15
CA ALA A 107 2.97 -3.28 -9.23
C ALA A 107 2.95 -2.01 -10.09
N ARG A 108 2.25 -2.00 -11.22
CA ARG A 108 2.11 -0.82 -12.09
C ARG A 108 1.40 0.38 -11.44
N GLN A 109 0.53 0.16 -10.45
CA GLN A 109 -0.09 1.22 -9.67
C GLN A 109 0.83 1.71 -8.54
N TRP A 110 1.54 0.77 -7.92
CA TRP A 110 2.44 1.03 -6.81
C TRP A 110 3.70 1.78 -7.25
N ILE A 111 4.29 1.45 -8.40
CA ILE A 111 5.51 2.10 -8.93
C ILE A 111 5.32 3.59 -9.28
N ARG A 112 4.08 4.07 -9.32
CA ARG A 112 3.76 5.50 -9.53
C ARG A 112 4.19 6.38 -8.34
N HIS A 113 4.47 5.77 -7.19
CA HIS A 113 4.99 6.42 -5.99
C HIS A 113 6.52 6.59 -6.10
N ARG A 114 6.91 7.63 -6.84
CA ARG A 114 8.28 7.88 -7.33
C ARG A 114 9.32 8.22 -6.26
N THR A 115 8.90 8.47 -5.03
CA THR A 115 9.78 8.82 -3.90
C THR A 115 10.34 7.59 -3.18
N ALA A 116 9.96 6.37 -3.61
CA ALA A 116 10.53 5.12 -3.12
C ALA A 116 11.65 4.59 -4.03
N ASN A 117 12.50 3.72 -3.49
CA ASN A 117 13.48 2.95 -4.24
C ASN A 117 12.99 1.52 -4.45
N VAL A 118 13.06 1.02 -5.68
CA VAL A 118 12.52 -0.29 -6.06
C VAL A 118 13.56 -1.10 -6.81
N ASN A 119 13.66 -2.39 -6.48
CA ASN A 119 14.41 -3.37 -7.26
C ASN A 119 13.52 -4.59 -7.51
N GLU A 120 13.11 -4.78 -8.76
CA GLU A 120 12.15 -5.80 -9.17
C GLU A 120 12.83 -7.00 -9.81
N TYR A 121 12.26 -8.18 -9.56
CA TYR A 121 12.63 -9.42 -10.21
C TYR A 121 12.57 -9.28 -11.74
N SER A 122 13.71 -9.48 -12.40
CA SER A 122 13.81 -9.30 -13.84
C SER A 122 13.54 -10.60 -14.58
N ALA A 123 12.37 -10.67 -15.20
CA ALA A 123 12.01 -11.73 -16.16
C ALA A 123 12.87 -11.72 -17.45
N ARG A 124 13.90 -10.87 -17.55
CA ARG A 124 14.92 -10.93 -18.63
C ARG A 124 16.00 -11.96 -18.30
N TYR A 125 16.33 -12.06 -17.01
CA TYR A 125 17.42 -12.89 -16.52
C TYR A 125 16.89 -14.20 -15.94
N SER A 126 15.66 -14.21 -15.45
CA SER A 126 15.09 -15.35 -14.77
C SER A 126 13.76 -15.80 -15.39
N ILE A 127 13.38 -17.04 -15.10
CA ILE A 127 12.08 -17.62 -15.46
C ILE A 127 11.10 -17.22 -14.35
N LEU A 128 9.93 -16.70 -14.72
CA LEU A 128 8.89 -16.37 -13.75
C LEU A 128 8.19 -17.65 -13.29
N ASP A 129 7.78 -17.71 -12.02
CA ASP A 129 6.99 -18.82 -11.50
C ASP A 129 5.59 -18.83 -12.14
N ARG A 130 4.98 -20.02 -12.26
CA ARG A 130 3.60 -20.22 -12.76
C ARG A 130 2.58 -19.78 -11.71
N GLU A 131 2.60 -18.51 -11.34
CA GLU A 131 1.73 -17.95 -10.31
C GLU A 131 1.00 -16.73 -10.86
N PHE A 132 -0.33 -16.80 -10.84
CA PHE A 132 -1.23 -15.79 -11.40
C PHE A 132 -2.28 -15.45 -10.37
N TYR A 133 -2.58 -14.16 -10.24
CA TYR A 133 -3.71 -13.73 -9.42
C TYR A 133 -5.02 -14.14 -10.08
N ILE A 134 -5.81 -14.90 -9.33
CA ILE A 134 -7.19 -15.23 -9.60
C ILE A 134 -8.03 -14.68 -8.43
N PRO A 135 -8.99 -13.77 -8.69
CA PRO A 135 -9.80 -13.20 -7.63
C PRO A 135 -10.67 -14.26 -6.97
N GLU A 136 -10.87 -14.13 -5.66
CA GLU A 136 -11.90 -14.88 -4.95
C GLU A 136 -13.30 -14.54 -5.50
N PRO A 137 -14.28 -15.46 -5.45
CA PRO A 137 -15.62 -15.23 -5.99
C PRO A 137 -16.27 -13.94 -5.47
N GLU A 138 -16.07 -13.59 -4.20
CA GLU A 138 -16.62 -12.39 -3.57
C GLU A 138 -15.99 -11.09 -4.09
N ALA A 139 -14.78 -11.17 -4.64
CA ALA A 139 -14.08 -10.05 -5.25
C ALA A 139 -14.43 -9.87 -6.73
N LEU A 140 -15.11 -10.85 -7.34
CA LEU A 140 -15.50 -10.83 -8.75
C LEU A 140 -16.79 -10.04 -8.93
N ALA A 141 -16.68 -8.76 -9.26
CA ALA A 141 -17.84 -7.85 -9.35
C ALA A 141 -17.92 -7.13 -10.70
N ALA A 142 -19.15 -6.78 -11.06
CA ALA A 142 -19.45 -5.92 -12.19
C ALA A 142 -18.85 -4.51 -11.99
N GLN A 143 -18.79 -3.74 -13.08
CA GLN A 143 -18.40 -2.33 -13.02
C GLN A 143 -19.50 -1.51 -12.30
N SER A 144 -19.11 -0.66 -11.34
CA SER A 144 -20.10 0.24 -10.70
C SER A 144 -20.63 1.28 -11.70
N VAL A 145 -21.95 1.49 -11.67
CA VAL A 145 -22.65 2.50 -12.49
C VAL A 145 -22.53 3.93 -11.93
N VAL A 146 -22.15 4.07 -10.66
CA VAL A 146 -22.00 5.36 -9.97
C VAL A 146 -20.53 5.77 -9.92
N ASN A 147 -19.62 4.82 -9.72
CA ASN A 147 -18.19 5.04 -9.66
C ASN A 147 -17.48 4.21 -10.75
N ASN A 148 -17.09 4.86 -11.84
CA ASN A 148 -16.36 4.20 -12.95
C ASN A 148 -14.99 3.62 -12.55
N GLN A 149 -14.49 3.89 -11.35
CA GLN A 149 -13.27 3.31 -10.79
C GLN A 149 -13.54 2.20 -9.75
N GLY A 150 -14.81 1.99 -9.38
CA GLY A 150 -15.24 1.07 -8.34
C GLY A 150 -15.96 -0.17 -8.86
N ARG A 151 -16.19 -1.10 -7.93
CA ARG A 151 -16.95 -2.35 -8.16
C ARG A 151 -18.42 -2.16 -7.82
N GLY A 152 -19.28 -2.80 -8.60
CA GLY A 152 -20.74 -2.91 -8.41
C GLY A 152 -21.11 -4.24 -7.78
N GLU A 153 -22.16 -4.87 -8.28
CA GLU A 153 -22.66 -6.15 -7.75
C GLU A 153 -21.72 -7.32 -8.07
N VAL A 154 -21.57 -8.24 -7.10
CA VAL A 154 -20.79 -9.47 -7.26
C VAL A 154 -21.44 -10.36 -8.32
N LEU A 155 -20.65 -10.88 -9.25
CA LEU A 155 -21.12 -11.84 -10.25
C LEU A 155 -21.46 -13.16 -9.55
N THR A 156 -22.53 -13.83 -9.98
CA THR A 156 -22.99 -15.07 -9.34
C THR A 156 -23.29 -16.17 -10.35
N GLY A 157 -23.36 -17.40 -9.85
CA GLY A 157 -23.73 -18.58 -10.64
C GLY A 157 -22.83 -18.81 -11.86
N GLN A 158 -23.46 -19.18 -12.98
CA GLN A 158 -22.76 -19.60 -14.20
C GLN A 158 -21.87 -18.50 -14.81
N GLU A 159 -22.22 -17.23 -14.64
CA GLU A 159 -21.42 -16.11 -15.15
C GLU A 159 -20.09 -16.02 -14.40
N ALA A 160 -20.12 -16.05 -13.07
CA ALA A 160 -18.92 -16.03 -12.24
C ALA A 160 -18.01 -17.24 -12.52
N GLU A 161 -18.59 -18.43 -12.62
CA GLU A 161 -17.85 -19.65 -12.97
C GLU A 161 -17.18 -19.55 -14.34
N THR A 162 -17.87 -18.95 -15.32
CA THR A 162 -17.32 -18.77 -16.67
C THR A 162 -16.15 -17.81 -16.66
N VAL A 163 -16.27 -16.66 -15.98
CA VAL A 163 -15.18 -15.68 -15.89
C VAL A 163 -13.97 -16.25 -15.17
N LEU A 164 -14.16 -16.94 -14.04
CA LEU A 164 -13.05 -17.58 -13.32
C LEU A 164 -12.35 -18.64 -14.17
N ARG A 165 -13.11 -19.42 -14.96
CA ARG A 165 -12.55 -20.40 -15.88
C ARG A 165 -11.71 -19.73 -16.95
N LEU A 166 -12.23 -18.69 -17.60
CA LEU A 166 -11.49 -17.92 -18.62
C LEU A 166 -10.16 -17.40 -18.06
N LEU A 167 -10.17 -16.77 -16.88
CA LEU A 167 -8.95 -16.25 -16.26
C LEU A 167 -7.91 -17.35 -15.98
N LYS A 168 -8.35 -18.53 -15.50
CA LYS A 168 -7.47 -19.67 -15.21
C LYS A 168 -6.93 -20.32 -16.47
N ASP A 169 -7.78 -20.54 -17.46
CA ASP A 169 -7.44 -21.20 -18.72
C ASP A 169 -6.48 -20.30 -19.53
N ASP A 170 -6.77 -19.00 -19.64
CA ASP A 170 -5.92 -18.03 -20.33
C ASP A 170 -4.54 -17.93 -19.67
N SER A 171 -4.50 -17.85 -18.34
CA SER A 171 -3.23 -17.79 -17.58
C SER A 171 -2.40 -19.06 -17.80
N SER A 172 -3.04 -20.23 -17.73
CA SER A 172 -2.38 -21.52 -17.90
C SER A 172 -1.86 -21.70 -19.32
N GLN A 173 -2.69 -21.40 -20.32
CA GLN A 173 -2.33 -21.49 -21.73
C GLN A 173 -1.20 -20.51 -22.08
N ALA A 174 -1.26 -19.27 -21.59
CA ALA A 174 -0.20 -18.29 -21.80
C ALA A 174 1.14 -18.76 -21.23
N TYR A 175 1.12 -19.39 -20.05
CA TYR A 175 2.33 -19.95 -19.45
C TYR A 175 2.85 -21.17 -20.22
N ASP A 176 1.99 -22.08 -20.67
CA ASP A 176 2.39 -23.22 -21.50
C ASP A 176 3.08 -22.74 -22.79
N HIS A 177 2.53 -21.72 -23.45
CA HIS A 177 3.17 -21.10 -24.61
C HIS A 177 4.50 -20.41 -24.25
N TYR A 178 4.59 -19.79 -23.08
CA TYR A 178 5.83 -19.18 -22.57
C TYR A 178 6.94 -20.24 -22.38
N GLU A 179 6.62 -21.38 -21.77
CA GLU A 179 7.55 -22.50 -21.59
C GLU A 179 7.93 -23.19 -22.90
N GLN A 180 7.01 -23.24 -23.88
CA GLN A 180 7.32 -23.74 -25.22
C GLN A 180 8.27 -22.80 -25.98
N MET A 181 8.11 -21.48 -25.82
CA MET A 181 8.97 -20.48 -26.44
C MET A 181 10.37 -20.45 -25.82
N ILE A 182 10.50 -20.67 -24.51
CA ILE A 182 11.81 -20.79 -23.86
C ILE A 182 12.44 -22.12 -24.28
N SER A 183 13.73 -22.11 -24.59
CA SER A 183 14.48 -23.26 -25.12
C SER A 183 14.11 -24.58 -24.43
N GLN A 184 13.65 -25.55 -25.23
CA GLN A 184 13.48 -26.96 -24.86
C GLN A 184 14.56 -27.79 -25.56
N GLU A 185 14.80 -29.01 -25.10
CA GLU A 185 15.81 -29.90 -25.71
C GLU A 185 15.61 -29.99 -27.24
N GLY A 186 16.67 -29.68 -28.00
CA GLY A 186 16.65 -29.74 -29.46
C GLY A 186 16.23 -28.46 -30.21
N GLN A 187 15.89 -27.37 -29.53
CA GLN A 187 15.60 -26.07 -30.16
C GLN A 187 16.45 -24.92 -29.62
N LYS A 188 16.64 -23.86 -30.41
CA LYS A 188 17.40 -22.66 -29.98
C LYS A 188 16.70 -21.87 -28.87
N GLY A 189 15.37 -21.89 -28.84
CA GLY A 189 14.53 -21.10 -27.93
C GLY A 189 14.52 -19.60 -28.23
N LEU A 190 13.41 -18.94 -27.89
CA LEU A 190 13.28 -17.49 -27.90
C LEU A 190 13.98 -16.90 -26.67
N ALA A 191 14.57 -15.71 -26.82
CA ALA A 191 15.14 -14.99 -25.68
C ALA A 191 14.06 -14.74 -24.61
N ARG A 192 14.40 -14.95 -23.33
CA ARG A 192 13.46 -14.79 -22.19
C ARG A 192 12.76 -13.43 -22.21
N GLU A 193 13.46 -12.38 -22.65
CA GLU A 193 12.89 -11.05 -22.73
C GLU A 193 11.79 -10.84 -23.76
N LEU A 194 11.78 -11.67 -24.79
CA LEU A 194 10.73 -11.72 -25.80
C LEU A 194 9.65 -12.74 -25.42
N ALA A 195 10.05 -13.90 -24.88
CA ALA A 195 9.11 -14.95 -24.52
C ALA A 195 8.06 -14.47 -23.51
N ARG A 196 8.45 -13.69 -22.50
CA ARG A 196 7.53 -13.22 -21.45
C ARG A 196 6.43 -12.27 -21.94
N MET A 197 6.49 -11.76 -23.17
CA MET A 197 5.55 -10.75 -23.66
C MET A 197 4.12 -11.28 -23.78
N ASN A 198 3.93 -12.60 -23.82
CA ASN A 198 2.61 -13.23 -23.86
C ASN A 198 1.98 -13.42 -22.47
N LEU A 199 2.74 -13.20 -21.38
CA LEU A 199 2.25 -13.44 -20.03
C LEU A 199 1.26 -12.33 -19.63
N PRO A 200 0.06 -12.69 -19.12
CA PRO A 200 -0.95 -11.72 -18.73
C PRO A 200 -0.52 -10.90 -17.51
N ALA A 201 -1.12 -9.71 -17.36
CA ALA A 201 -0.76 -8.76 -16.32
C ALA A 201 -1.10 -9.22 -14.89
N ASN A 202 -1.86 -10.30 -14.72
CA ASN A 202 -2.16 -10.92 -13.43
C ASN A 202 -1.03 -11.86 -12.94
N ILE A 203 0.03 -12.10 -13.73
CA ILE A 203 1.20 -12.84 -13.26
C ILE A 203 1.86 -12.15 -12.07
N TYR A 204 2.36 -12.93 -11.12
CA TYR A 204 3.08 -12.43 -9.96
C TYR A 204 4.52 -12.03 -10.31
N THR A 205 4.96 -10.94 -9.70
CA THR A 205 6.34 -10.47 -9.64
C THR A 205 6.73 -10.25 -8.17
N GLN A 206 8.01 -10.01 -7.92
CA GLN A 206 8.52 -9.72 -6.59
C GLN A 206 9.49 -8.54 -6.64
N TRP A 207 9.51 -7.72 -5.61
CA TRP A 207 10.49 -6.64 -5.49
C TRP A 207 10.90 -6.37 -4.06
N TYR A 208 12.04 -5.71 -3.94
CA TYR A 208 12.35 -4.92 -2.75
C TYR A 208 11.86 -3.48 -2.96
N TRP A 209 11.17 -2.94 -1.97
CA TRP A 209 10.62 -1.59 -1.97
C TRP A 209 11.04 -0.88 -0.69
N LYS A 210 11.81 0.22 -0.81
CA LYS A 210 12.30 1.03 0.31
C LYS A 210 11.72 2.44 0.22
N VAL A 211 11.23 2.96 1.33
CA VAL A 211 10.62 4.29 1.40
C VAL A 211 10.83 4.91 2.78
N ASP A 212 10.87 6.25 2.86
CA ASP A 212 10.77 6.94 4.15
C ASP A 212 9.33 7.02 4.67
N LEU A 213 9.15 7.30 5.97
CA LEU A 213 7.84 7.31 6.60
C LEU A 213 6.92 8.41 6.05
N HIS A 214 7.43 9.60 5.70
CA HIS A 214 6.56 10.65 5.13
C HIS A 214 5.91 10.17 3.82
N ASN A 215 6.72 9.62 2.91
CA ASN A 215 6.25 9.11 1.63
C ASN A 215 5.44 7.82 1.77
N LEU A 216 5.73 6.99 2.78
CA LEU A 216 4.92 5.84 3.14
C LEU A 216 3.52 6.24 3.58
N LEU A 217 3.40 7.24 4.47
CA LEU A 217 2.10 7.75 4.91
C LEU A 217 1.31 8.36 3.74
N HIS A 218 1.99 9.01 2.78
CA HIS A 218 1.36 9.45 1.54
C HIS A 218 0.84 8.28 0.69
N PHE A 219 1.64 7.22 0.53
CA PHE A 219 1.23 5.98 -0.14
C PHE A 219 -0.01 5.38 0.52
N LEU A 220 0.02 5.20 1.83
CA LEU A 220 -1.08 4.60 2.61
C LEU A 220 -2.36 5.43 2.48
N ARG A 221 -2.26 6.77 2.55
CA ARG A 221 -3.43 7.64 2.35
C ARG A 221 -4.11 7.44 1.00
N LEU A 222 -3.34 7.16 -0.05
CA LEU A 222 -3.89 6.97 -1.40
C LEU A 222 -4.30 5.54 -1.71
N ARG A 223 -3.76 4.55 -0.98
CA ARG A 223 -3.93 3.12 -1.30
C ARG A 223 -4.78 2.37 -0.28
N ALA A 224 -4.82 2.79 0.97
CA ALA A 224 -5.79 2.33 1.98
C ALA A 224 -7.14 3.07 1.88
N ASP A 225 -7.44 3.63 0.70
CA ASP A 225 -8.67 4.39 0.44
C ASP A 225 -9.70 3.50 -0.28
N ALA A 226 -10.99 3.72 -0.01
CA ALA A 226 -12.07 2.95 -0.62
C ALA A 226 -12.14 3.08 -2.16
N HIS A 227 -11.65 4.18 -2.73
CA HIS A 227 -11.57 4.43 -4.17
C HIS A 227 -10.35 3.75 -4.83
N ALA A 228 -9.36 3.32 -4.05
CA ALA A 228 -8.27 2.52 -4.60
C ALA A 228 -8.78 1.14 -5.01
N GLN A 229 -8.17 0.57 -6.05
CA GLN A 229 -8.48 -0.79 -6.47
C GLN A 229 -8.28 -1.76 -5.29
N TYR A 230 -9.25 -2.65 -5.09
CA TYR A 230 -9.25 -3.62 -3.98
C TYR A 230 -7.90 -4.33 -3.82
N GLU A 231 -7.31 -4.79 -4.92
CA GLU A 231 -6.06 -5.54 -4.87
C GLU A 231 -4.87 -4.75 -4.33
N ILE A 232 -4.76 -3.43 -4.55
CA ILE A 232 -3.67 -2.65 -3.92
C ILE A 232 -4.04 -2.25 -2.49
N ARG A 233 -5.34 -2.11 -2.20
CA ARG A 233 -5.84 -1.78 -0.87
C ARG A 233 -5.50 -2.85 0.15
N VAL A 234 -5.67 -4.12 -0.18
CA VAL A 234 -5.32 -5.21 0.75
C VAL A 234 -3.83 -5.24 1.14
N TYR A 235 -2.92 -4.78 0.25
CA TYR A 235 -1.51 -4.60 0.62
C TYR A 235 -1.33 -3.38 1.54
N ALA A 236 -2.00 -2.28 1.23
CA ALA A 236 -1.93 -1.06 2.04
C ALA A 236 -2.46 -1.29 3.45
N ASP A 237 -3.57 -2.03 3.59
CA ASP A 237 -4.18 -2.37 4.88
C ASP A 237 -3.23 -3.21 5.75
N GLU A 238 -2.50 -4.16 5.15
CA GLU A 238 -1.51 -4.95 5.88
C GLU A 238 -0.29 -4.12 6.27
N ILE A 239 0.15 -3.21 5.40
CA ILE A 239 1.23 -2.26 5.72
C ILE A 239 0.80 -1.29 6.82
N CYS A 240 -0.46 -0.84 6.87
CA CYS A 240 -0.98 -0.01 7.94
C CYS A 240 -0.78 -0.65 9.32
N LYS A 241 -1.06 -1.95 9.46
CA LYS A 241 -0.83 -2.71 10.72
C LYS A 241 0.64 -2.75 11.11
N VAL A 242 1.53 -2.93 10.14
CA VAL A 242 2.99 -2.91 10.39
C VAL A 242 3.44 -1.53 10.84
N VAL A 243 2.93 -0.46 10.22
CA VAL A 243 3.30 0.92 10.55
C VAL A 243 2.72 1.35 11.90
N SER A 244 1.51 0.88 12.26
CA SER A 244 0.91 1.16 13.57
C SER A 244 1.74 0.61 14.72
N ASP A 245 2.34 -0.57 14.54
CA ASP A 245 3.19 -1.18 15.55
C ASP A 245 4.62 -0.58 15.55
N TRP A 246 5.09 -0.06 14.41
CA TRP A 246 6.42 0.55 14.28
C TRP A 246 6.53 1.92 14.93
N VAL A 247 5.62 2.82 14.58
CA VAL A 247 5.61 4.24 14.95
C VAL A 247 4.21 4.64 15.46
N PRO A 248 3.76 4.08 16.59
CA PRO A 248 2.39 4.21 17.07
C PRO A 248 1.94 5.67 17.26
N PHE A 249 2.81 6.59 17.70
CA PHE A 249 2.43 7.99 17.87
C PHE A 249 2.26 8.69 16.52
N ALA A 250 3.18 8.46 15.58
CA ALA A 250 3.06 8.99 14.23
C ALA A 250 1.86 8.42 13.47
N TYR A 251 1.60 7.11 13.61
CA TYR A 251 0.48 6.44 12.97
C TYR A 251 -0.86 6.91 13.54
N THR A 252 -1.01 7.03 14.86
CA THR A 252 -2.22 7.60 15.47
C THR A 252 -2.47 9.05 15.00
N ALA A 253 -1.41 9.87 14.91
CA ALA A 253 -1.53 11.23 14.38
C ALA A 253 -1.91 11.23 12.89
N PHE A 254 -1.39 10.27 12.11
CA PHE A 254 -1.74 10.08 10.71
C PHE A 254 -3.22 9.67 10.55
N GLU A 255 -3.71 8.74 11.36
CA GLU A 255 -5.12 8.36 11.36
C GLU A 255 -6.03 9.56 11.64
N ASP A 256 -5.76 10.30 12.73
CA ASP A 256 -6.56 11.45 13.14
C ASP A 256 -6.58 12.58 12.11
N TYR A 257 -5.42 12.91 11.51
CA TYR A 257 -5.26 14.12 10.71
C TYR A 257 -5.22 13.88 9.20
N ARG A 258 -5.05 12.63 8.74
CA ARG A 258 -4.89 12.30 7.31
C ARG A 258 -5.87 11.27 6.80
N LEU A 259 -6.06 10.14 7.49
CA LEU A 259 -6.99 9.09 7.04
C LEU A 259 -8.44 9.42 7.42
N GLY A 260 -8.70 9.74 8.69
CA GLY A 260 -10.01 10.15 9.19
C GLY A 260 -10.31 11.64 8.99
N GLY A 261 -9.34 12.40 8.48
CA GLY A 261 -9.47 13.84 8.26
C GLY A 261 -9.97 14.17 6.85
N ALA A 262 -10.70 15.29 6.73
CA ALA A 262 -11.17 15.80 5.45
C ALA A 262 -10.63 17.20 5.16
N THR A 263 -10.40 17.52 3.88
CA THR A 263 -9.98 18.86 3.44
C THR A 263 -11.17 19.58 2.84
N LEU A 264 -11.60 20.67 3.47
CA LEU A 264 -12.64 21.53 2.94
C LEU A 264 -12.02 22.59 2.01
N SER A 265 -12.60 22.76 0.81
CA SER A 265 -12.30 23.91 -0.03
C SER A 265 -12.70 25.21 0.66
N SER A 266 -12.19 26.35 0.20
CA SER A 266 -12.57 27.66 0.75
C SER A 266 -14.10 27.88 0.74
N LYS A 267 -14.79 27.42 -0.31
CA LYS A 267 -16.24 27.50 -0.45
C LYS A 267 -16.97 26.55 0.51
N ALA A 268 -16.49 25.31 0.63
CA ALA A 268 -17.05 24.35 1.57
C ALA A 268 -16.89 24.83 3.03
N LEU A 269 -15.75 25.42 3.38
CA LEU A 269 -15.52 26.00 4.70
C LEU A 269 -16.45 27.19 4.98
N ASP A 270 -16.72 28.04 3.98
CA ASP A 270 -17.72 29.10 4.10
C ASP A 270 -19.13 28.54 4.35
N CYS A 271 -19.51 27.50 3.60
CA CYS A 271 -20.79 26.80 3.79
C CYS A 271 -20.92 26.26 5.22
N VAL A 272 -19.90 25.59 5.75
CA VAL A 272 -19.90 25.10 7.14
C VAL A 272 -20.05 26.26 8.14
N LYS A 273 -19.35 27.38 7.95
CA LYS A 273 -19.48 28.56 8.83
C LYS A 273 -20.89 29.13 8.83
N ARG A 274 -21.55 29.15 7.67
CA ARG A 274 -22.94 29.62 7.52
C ARG A 274 -23.93 28.64 8.14
N MET A 275 -23.76 27.34 7.91
CA MET A 275 -24.57 26.29 8.55
C MET A 275 -24.49 26.33 10.09
N ILE A 276 -23.29 26.52 10.65
CA ILE A 276 -23.10 26.66 12.12
C ILE A 276 -23.83 27.89 12.67
N LYS A 277 -24.00 28.95 11.88
CA LYS A 277 -24.79 30.14 12.25
C LYS A 277 -26.30 29.93 12.11
N GLY A 278 -26.74 28.74 11.69
CA GLY A 278 -28.15 28.41 11.44
C GLY A 278 -28.66 28.84 10.07
N GLU A 279 -27.79 29.23 9.14
CA GLU A 279 -28.21 29.57 7.78
C GLU A 279 -28.49 28.30 6.96
N SER A 280 -29.56 28.32 6.17
CA SER A 280 -29.81 27.28 5.17
C SER A 280 -28.87 27.48 3.98
N VAL A 281 -27.99 26.50 3.73
CA VAL A 281 -27.11 26.49 2.57
C VAL A 281 -27.59 25.42 1.60
N THR A 282 -27.92 25.83 0.37
CA THR A 282 -28.24 24.94 -0.75
C THR A 282 -27.12 24.94 -1.78
N LYS A 283 -27.13 23.97 -2.69
CA LYS A 283 -26.24 23.90 -3.85
C LYS A 283 -26.13 25.23 -4.58
N GLU A 284 -27.26 25.88 -4.86
CA GLU A 284 -27.37 27.13 -5.61
C GLU A 284 -26.69 28.30 -4.87
N THR A 285 -26.72 28.27 -3.53
CA THR A 285 -26.17 29.32 -2.66
C THR A 285 -24.75 29.03 -2.16
N SER A 286 -24.20 27.86 -2.50
CA SER A 286 -22.91 27.38 -2.02
C SER A 286 -21.72 27.89 -2.83
N GLY A 287 -21.98 28.31 -4.08
CA GLY A 287 -20.94 28.66 -5.05
C GLY A 287 -20.10 27.46 -5.54
N MET A 288 -20.41 26.24 -5.13
CA MET A 288 -19.76 25.00 -5.57
C MET A 288 -20.42 24.47 -6.85
N SER A 289 -19.65 23.76 -7.68
CA SER A 289 -20.20 22.97 -8.78
C SER A 289 -21.09 21.84 -8.26
N ALA A 290 -21.86 21.20 -9.14
CA ALA A 290 -22.71 20.08 -8.76
C ALA A 290 -21.92 18.87 -8.20
N GLY A 291 -20.69 18.66 -8.69
CA GLY A 291 -19.80 17.62 -8.18
C GLY A 291 -19.27 17.97 -6.79
N GLU A 292 -18.66 19.15 -6.64
CA GLU A 292 -18.15 19.64 -5.36
C GLU A 292 -19.22 19.68 -4.28
N TRP A 293 -20.46 20.09 -4.60
CA TRP A 293 -21.57 20.08 -3.65
C TRP A 293 -21.92 18.67 -3.18
N ARG A 294 -21.93 17.69 -4.10
CA ARG A 294 -22.22 16.29 -3.76
C ARG A 294 -21.14 15.71 -2.85
N GLU A 295 -19.87 15.96 -3.18
CA GLU A 295 -18.72 15.56 -2.35
C GLU A 295 -18.77 16.21 -0.97
N PHE A 296 -19.12 17.50 -0.90
CA PHE A 296 -19.27 18.22 0.36
C PHE A 296 -20.42 17.68 1.23
N SER A 297 -21.59 17.42 0.64
CA SER A 297 -22.72 16.82 1.38
C SER A 297 -22.37 15.43 1.90
N ALA A 298 -21.80 14.58 1.05
CA ALA A 298 -21.37 13.24 1.45
C ALA A 298 -20.29 13.23 2.54
N LEU A 299 -19.56 14.33 2.72
CA LEU A 299 -18.58 14.47 3.79
C LEU A 299 -19.23 14.78 5.16
N LEU A 300 -20.41 15.40 5.16
CA LEU A 300 -21.10 15.86 6.37
C LEU A 300 -22.21 14.90 6.83
N ASP A 301 -22.66 14.00 5.96
CA ASP A 301 -23.62 12.93 6.24
C ASP A 301 -22.98 11.76 7.01
#